data_AF-A0A101N405-F1
#
_entry.id   AF-A0A101N405-F1
#
_cell.length_a   1.000
_cell.length_b   1.000
_cell.length_c   1.000
_cell.angle_alpha   90.00
_cell.angle_beta   90.00
_cell.angle_gamma   90.00
#
_symmetry.space_group_name_H-M   'P 1'
#
loop_
_entity.id
_entity.type
_entity.pdbx_description
1 polymer ?
#
loop_
_entity_poly.entity_id
_entity_poly.type
_entity_poly.pdbx_seq_one_letter_code
_entity_poly.pdbx_strand_id
1 'polypeptide(L)'
;MSAPLLPADETDDKGHPSGSSFGERGLVFLSHSSRIRTERELGENDSLRDHQHRKNYLINLLTTLDTGLPRLGFQAWLDKKNLEEGEGFDTLIYDALARCRAAVILIDRDALDSSYVLAEATILNFRRTVGDPIHILPVLLGDVTDNDVNASKLGRILRLDSLLPLRPTAGKTDDTSVEPTADEIAQALDRSVTRCDTADSPTQRWIDNVSSYLAGASEDALLRAAKAIGVDPDLWLTTRRKPRALAAAFLSCGPRPVYRALQELVPQLEPHRVQRAVAHVQPLWVELDAAQAVMAATSLSAPDHVVGLPTRAIRLGVTLAERATMGDFQYPVRSIPEITGEDPINELVTRCDHSLRDELNLSHHYTREQLTAQLDDLKGAFVVLRCDGVDPATARAVMDGLRRIYRGIVIVALAPTGHRLWQAGNVKPAYESFTQAKEDAARKYVSDTAQLANDLIEVDSDD
;
A
#
# COMPACT_ATOMS: atom_id res chain seq x y z
N MET A 1 -37.21 30.20 -20.00
CA MET A 1 -36.95 29.16 -21.01
C MET A 1 -36.39 27.97 -20.25
N SER A 2 -37.25 26.98 -19.98
CA SER A 2 -36.95 25.83 -19.12
C SER A 2 -36.32 24.72 -19.94
N ALA A 3 -35.18 24.21 -19.48
CA ALA A 3 -34.51 23.06 -20.10
C ALA A 3 -35.36 21.78 -19.94
N PRO A 4 -35.36 20.87 -20.92
CA PRO A 4 -36.11 19.64 -20.84
C PRO A 4 -35.41 18.67 -19.88
N LEU A 5 -36.15 18.16 -18.90
CA LEU A 5 -35.78 17.02 -18.06
C LEU A 5 -35.65 15.78 -18.95
N LEU A 6 -34.45 15.20 -18.98
CA LEU A 6 -34.22 13.89 -19.59
C LEU A 6 -34.93 12.80 -18.76
N PRO A 7 -35.47 11.75 -19.41
CA PRO A 7 -36.14 10.67 -18.70
C PRO A 7 -35.12 9.90 -17.87
N ALA A 8 -35.49 9.63 -16.61
CA ALA A 8 -34.78 8.68 -15.78
C ALA A 8 -34.95 7.29 -16.40
N ASP A 9 -33.88 6.75 -16.97
CA ASP A 9 -33.82 5.34 -17.35
C ASP A 9 -33.81 4.52 -16.04
N GLU A 10 -34.98 3.99 -15.68
CA GLU A 10 -35.11 2.91 -14.70
C GLU A 10 -34.56 1.63 -15.34
N THR A 11 -33.24 1.47 -15.37
CA THR A 11 -32.65 0.15 -15.61
C THR A 11 -32.85 -0.67 -14.35
N ASP A 12 -33.82 -1.58 -14.44
CA ASP A 12 -34.12 -2.65 -13.50
C ASP A 12 -32.92 -3.62 -13.44
N ASP A 13 -31.86 -3.18 -12.77
CA ASP A 13 -30.66 -3.97 -12.47
C ASP A 13 -31.08 -5.02 -11.42
N LYS A 14 -31.51 -6.18 -11.94
CA LYS A 14 -31.84 -7.36 -11.13
C LYS A 14 -30.65 -7.69 -10.26
N GLY A 15 -30.73 -7.26 -9.00
CA GLY A 15 -29.70 -7.35 -7.98
C GLY A 15 -28.87 -8.62 -8.10
N HIS A 16 -27.69 -8.48 -8.71
CA HIS A 16 -26.63 -9.43 -8.51
C HIS A 16 -26.40 -9.54 -6.99
N PRO A 17 -26.18 -10.74 -6.43
CA PRO A 17 -25.83 -10.92 -5.03
C PRO A 17 -24.41 -10.36 -4.81
N SER A 18 -24.27 -9.04 -4.83
CA SER A 18 -23.06 -8.31 -4.48
C SER A 18 -22.76 -8.40 -2.99
N GLY A 19 -23.76 -8.79 -2.20
CA GLY A 19 -23.58 -9.27 -0.83
C GLY A 19 -23.15 -10.72 -0.81
N SER A 20 -21.92 -11.04 -1.25
CA SER A 20 -21.25 -12.19 -0.63
C SER A 20 -21.12 -11.81 0.83
N SER A 21 -21.99 -12.35 1.69
CA SER A 21 -21.95 -12.07 3.12
C SER A 21 -20.64 -12.65 3.64
N PHE A 22 -19.59 -11.83 3.62
CA PHE A 22 -18.49 -12.01 4.54
C PHE A 22 -19.14 -12.17 5.90
N GLY A 23 -18.69 -13.15 6.69
CA GLY A 23 -19.26 -13.35 8.03
C GLY A 23 -19.36 -12.02 8.78
N GLU A 24 -20.17 -11.94 9.83
CA GLU A 24 -20.44 -10.69 10.55
C GLU A 24 -19.18 -9.88 10.93
N ARG A 25 -18.02 -10.53 11.01
CA ARG A 25 -16.72 -9.92 11.36
C ARG A 25 -15.73 -9.82 10.18
N GLY A 26 -16.13 -10.24 8.99
CA GLY A 26 -15.36 -10.13 7.77
C GLY A 26 -14.52 -11.37 7.41
N LEU A 27 -13.68 -11.18 6.39
CA LEU A 27 -12.80 -12.19 5.83
C LEU A 27 -11.45 -12.24 6.59
N VAL A 28 -10.98 -13.44 6.91
CA VAL A 28 -9.66 -13.72 7.50
C VAL A 28 -8.80 -14.41 6.44
N PHE A 29 -7.75 -13.73 5.98
CA PHE A 29 -6.80 -14.30 5.02
C PHE A 29 -5.77 -15.17 5.73
N LEU A 30 -5.58 -16.42 5.30
CA LEU A 30 -4.64 -17.37 5.91
C LEU A 30 -3.40 -17.55 5.02
N SER A 31 -2.40 -16.68 5.21
CA SER A 31 -1.13 -16.70 4.46
C SER A 31 -0.20 -17.80 4.97
N HIS A 32 0.32 -18.64 4.07
CA HIS A 32 1.19 -19.77 4.42
C HIS A 32 1.99 -20.28 3.21
N SER A 33 3.06 -21.04 3.47
CA SER A 33 3.84 -21.72 2.42
C SER A 33 3.38 -23.16 2.23
N SER A 34 2.65 -23.43 1.14
CA SER A 34 2.13 -24.77 0.81
C SER A 34 3.09 -25.63 -0.04
N ARG A 35 4.25 -25.07 -0.45
CA ARG A 35 5.22 -25.74 -1.33
C ARG A 35 5.84 -26.95 -0.64
N ILE A 36 5.74 -28.10 -1.30
CA ILE A 36 6.52 -29.30 -0.94
C ILE A 36 7.91 -29.17 -1.56
N ARG A 37 8.95 -29.27 -0.74
CA ARG A 37 10.35 -29.23 -1.18
C ARG A 37 10.89 -30.63 -1.41
N THR A 38 11.81 -30.71 -2.37
CA THR A 38 12.66 -31.87 -2.59
C THR A 38 13.82 -31.86 -1.61
N GLU A 39 14.43 -33.02 -1.35
CA GLU A 39 15.58 -33.16 -0.43
C GLU A 39 16.75 -32.23 -0.77
N ARG A 40 16.94 -31.88 -2.05
CA ARG A 40 17.99 -30.95 -2.51
C ARG A 40 17.73 -29.49 -2.18
N GLU A 41 16.48 -29.14 -1.89
CA GLU A 41 16.04 -27.78 -1.54
C GLU A 41 15.96 -27.56 -0.03
N LEU A 42 16.12 -28.62 0.77
CA LEU A 42 16.16 -28.57 2.22
C LEU A 42 17.56 -28.17 2.70
N GLY A 43 17.62 -27.47 3.84
CA GLY A 43 18.89 -27.11 4.48
C GLY A 43 19.58 -28.32 5.09
N GLU A 44 20.88 -28.18 5.43
CA GLU A 44 21.70 -29.26 6.02
C GLU A 44 21.09 -29.88 7.29
N ASN A 45 20.22 -29.15 7.99
CA ASN A 45 19.58 -29.57 9.24
C ASN A 45 18.10 -29.94 9.09
N ASP A 46 17.59 -30.11 7.86
CA ASP A 46 16.17 -30.36 7.61
C ASP A 46 15.98 -31.63 6.76
N SER A 47 15.31 -32.63 7.32
CA SER A 47 15.06 -33.90 6.62
C SER A 47 13.75 -33.85 5.87
N LEU A 48 13.62 -34.66 4.79
CA LEU A 48 12.37 -34.77 4.05
C LEU A 48 11.20 -35.22 4.95
N ARG A 49 11.49 -36.05 5.95
CA ARG A 49 10.50 -36.51 6.94
C ARG A 49 10.03 -35.36 7.82
N ASP A 50 10.94 -34.53 8.31
CA ASP A 50 10.60 -33.38 9.17
C ASP A 50 9.82 -32.33 8.36
N HIS A 51 10.23 -32.08 7.12
CA HIS A 51 9.49 -31.21 6.19
C HIS A 51 8.06 -31.73 5.96
N GLN A 52 7.88 -33.01 5.65
CA GLN A 52 6.55 -33.62 5.48
C GLN A 52 5.71 -33.51 6.75
N HIS A 53 6.30 -33.74 7.92
CA HIS A 53 5.62 -33.60 9.20
C HIS A 53 5.10 -32.16 9.41
N ARG A 54 5.94 -31.15 9.16
CA ARG A 54 5.53 -29.73 9.24
C ARG A 54 4.40 -29.39 8.26
N LYS A 55 4.42 -29.94 7.05
CA LYS A 55 3.37 -29.69 6.04
C LYS A 55 2.05 -30.38 6.39
N ASN A 56 2.10 -31.59 6.93
CA ASN A 56 0.89 -32.27 7.43
C ASN A 56 0.27 -31.49 8.59
N TYR A 57 1.10 -31.06 9.55
CA TYR A 57 0.67 -30.19 10.64
C TYR A 57 -0.01 -28.92 10.13
N LEU A 58 0.60 -28.23 9.16
CA LEU A 58 0.06 -27.01 8.57
C LEU A 58 -1.29 -27.25 7.88
N ILE A 59 -1.43 -28.32 7.11
CA ILE A 59 -2.69 -28.70 6.45
C ILE A 59 -3.79 -28.95 7.50
N ASN A 60 -3.48 -29.67 8.57
CA ASN A 60 -4.41 -29.96 9.66
C ASN A 60 -4.81 -28.69 10.40
N LEU A 61 -3.86 -27.78 10.65
CA LEU A 61 -4.10 -26.47 11.26
C LEU A 61 -5.01 -25.58 10.40
N LEU A 62 -4.73 -25.47 9.10
CA LEU A 62 -5.58 -24.71 8.17
C LEU A 62 -7.01 -25.26 8.12
N THR A 63 -7.16 -26.59 8.08
CA THR A 63 -8.48 -27.25 8.10
C THR A 63 -9.24 -26.95 9.40
N THR A 64 -8.53 -26.96 10.53
CA THR A 64 -9.10 -26.66 11.85
C THR A 64 -9.52 -25.19 11.94
N LEU A 65 -8.70 -24.25 11.46
CA LEU A 65 -9.02 -22.82 11.41
C LEU A 65 -10.23 -22.53 10.51
N ASP A 66 -10.30 -23.15 9.33
CA ASP A 66 -11.42 -23.00 8.40
C ASP A 66 -12.76 -23.46 8.99
N THR A 67 -12.72 -24.49 9.83
CA THR A 67 -13.91 -24.98 10.54
C THR A 67 -14.23 -24.16 11.79
N GLY A 68 -13.21 -23.65 12.49
CA GLY A 68 -13.34 -22.94 13.77
C GLY A 68 -13.75 -21.48 13.62
N LEU A 69 -13.12 -20.74 12.70
CA LEU A 69 -13.33 -19.29 12.53
C LEU A 69 -14.78 -18.89 12.20
N PRO A 70 -15.56 -19.64 11.39
CA PRO A 70 -16.98 -19.38 11.17
C PRO A 70 -17.83 -19.32 12.45
N ARG A 71 -17.47 -20.09 13.48
CA ARG A 71 -18.19 -20.08 14.77
C ARG A 71 -18.04 -18.76 15.52
N LEU A 72 -17.00 -17.99 15.19
CA LEU A 72 -16.72 -16.66 15.73
C LEU A 72 -17.25 -15.53 14.83
N GLY A 73 -17.95 -15.87 13.73
CA GLY A 73 -18.46 -14.91 12.75
C GLY A 73 -17.44 -14.44 11.72
N PHE A 74 -16.27 -15.09 11.63
CA PHE A 74 -15.28 -14.84 10.58
C PHE A 74 -15.48 -15.79 9.38
N GLN A 75 -15.15 -15.33 8.18
CA GLN A 75 -14.99 -16.22 7.03
C GLN A 75 -13.50 -16.48 6.77
N ALA A 76 -13.06 -17.73 6.88
CA ALA A 76 -11.68 -18.07 6.52
C ALA A 76 -11.51 -18.04 4.99
N TRP A 77 -10.44 -17.41 4.53
CA TRP A 77 -10.01 -17.49 3.14
C TRP A 77 -8.82 -18.43 3.03
N LEU A 78 -9.04 -19.56 2.33
CA LEU A 78 -8.03 -20.56 2.03
C LEU A 78 -7.91 -20.75 0.53
N ASP A 79 -6.66 -20.76 0.10
CA ASP A 79 -6.25 -20.80 -1.30
C ASP A 79 -6.87 -21.95 -2.11
N LYS A 80 -6.96 -23.16 -1.55
CA LYS A 80 -7.41 -24.36 -2.28
C LYS A 80 -8.92 -24.60 -2.25
N LYS A 81 -9.65 -24.02 -1.29
CA LYS A 81 -11.06 -24.36 -1.04
C LYS A 81 -12.02 -23.36 -1.68
N ASN A 82 -11.60 -22.10 -1.81
CA ASN A 82 -12.45 -21.01 -2.28
C ASN A 82 -12.36 -20.77 -3.79
N LEU A 83 -11.70 -21.67 -4.51
CA LEU A 83 -11.58 -21.65 -5.97
C LEU A 83 -12.55 -22.69 -6.54
N GLU A 84 -13.44 -22.26 -7.43
CA GLU A 84 -14.17 -23.22 -8.27
C GLU A 84 -13.21 -23.87 -9.28
N GLU A 85 -13.51 -25.09 -9.74
CA GLU A 85 -12.70 -25.74 -10.78
C GLU A 85 -12.60 -24.83 -12.02
N GLY A 86 -11.38 -24.44 -12.36
CA GLY A 86 -11.08 -23.51 -13.43
C GLY A 86 -10.74 -22.11 -12.96
N GLU A 87 -11.18 -21.64 -11.77
CA GLU A 87 -10.92 -20.26 -11.31
C GLU A 87 -9.44 -19.94 -11.06
N GLY A 88 -9.06 -18.71 -11.43
CA GLY A 88 -7.70 -18.20 -11.33
C GLY A 88 -7.25 -17.91 -9.91
N PHE A 89 -6.21 -18.61 -9.47
CA PHE A 89 -5.61 -18.54 -8.15
C PHE A 89 -5.15 -17.12 -7.77
N ASP A 90 -4.28 -16.50 -8.58
CA ASP A 90 -3.63 -15.24 -8.21
C ASP A 90 -4.60 -14.05 -8.08
N THR A 91 -5.64 -14.00 -8.92
CA THR A 91 -6.58 -12.87 -8.93
C THR A 91 -7.52 -12.88 -7.74
N LEU A 92 -7.93 -14.08 -7.29
CA LEU A 92 -8.76 -14.24 -6.11
C LEU A 92 -7.96 -14.03 -4.82
N ILE A 93 -6.67 -14.39 -4.81
CA ILE A 93 -5.75 -14.02 -3.72
C ILE A 93 -5.70 -12.50 -3.57
N TYR A 94 -5.46 -11.74 -4.64
CA TYR A 94 -5.36 -10.28 -4.54
C TYR A 94 -6.68 -9.62 -4.09
N ASP A 95 -7.84 -10.11 -4.55
CA ASP A 95 -9.13 -9.62 -4.07
C ASP A 95 -9.35 -9.95 -2.59
N ALA A 96 -9.00 -11.17 -2.15
CA ALA A 96 -9.09 -11.58 -0.76
C ALA A 96 -8.15 -10.75 0.13
N LEU A 97 -6.92 -10.51 -0.30
CA LEU A 97 -5.95 -9.64 0.39
C LEU A 97 -6.41 -8.19 0.47
N ALA A 98 -7.13 -7.69 -0.54
CA ALA A 98 -7.67 -6.34 -0.53
C ALA A 98 -8.88 -6.19 0.42
N ARG A 99 -9.67 -7.27 0.59
CA ARG A 99 -10.94 -7.24 1.33
C ARG A 99 -10.86 -7.80 2.75
N CYS A 100 -9.79 -8.53 3.07
CA CYS A 100 -9.65 -9.12 4.39
C CYS A 100 -9.59 -8.06 5.49
N ARG A 101 -10.18 -8.41 6.64
CA ARG A 101 -10.17 -7.62 7.87
C ARG A 101 -9.09 -8.09 8.82
N ALA A 102 -8.77 -9.36 8.74
CA ALA A 102 -7.61 -9.91 9.41
C ALA A 102 -6.81 -10.77 8.45
N ALA A 103 -5.51 -10.86 8.72
CA ALA A 103 -4.64 -11.82 8.08
C ALA A 103 -3.85 -12.56 9.14
N VAL A 104 -3.86 -13.88 9.07
CA VAL A 104 -2.98 -14.75 9.86
C VAL A 104 -1.85 -15.17 8.95
N ILE A 105 -0.62 -14.85 9.34
CA ILE A 105 0.58 -15.22 8.59
C ILE A 105 1.25 -16.35 9.35
N LEU A 106 1.12 -17.57 8.84
CA LEU A 106 1.67 -18.77 9.44
C LEU A 106 3.13 -18.92 8.99
N ILE A 107 4.06 -18.61 9.90
CA ILE A 107 5.49 -18.53 9.61
C ILE A 107 6.18 -19.81 10.10
N ASP A 108 6.33 -20.77 9.19
CA ASP A 108 7.25 -21.90 9.34
C ASP A 108 8.60 -21.59 8.65
N ARG A 109 9.54 -22.56 8.67
CA ARG A 109 10.84 -22.41 8.01
C ARG A 109 10.74 -22.10 6.52
N ASP A 110 9.73 -22.63 5.82
CA ASP A 110 9.55 -22.45 4.38
C ASP A 110 8.83 -21.15 4.02
N ALA A 111 8.20 -20.48 4.99
CA ALA A 111 7.57 -19.18 4.80
C ALA A 111 8.61 -18.04 4.74
N LEU A 112 9.74 -18.19 5.44
CA LEU A 112 10.79 -17.17 5.53
C LEU A 112 11.42 -16.79 4.18
N ASP A 113 11.44 -17.73 3.23
CA ASP A 113 11.98 -17.58 1.88
C ASP A 113 10.90 -17.76 0.78
N SER A 114 9.62 -17.88 1.15
CA SER A 114 8.52 -17.96 0.20
C SER A 114 8.25 -16.60 -0.46
N SER A 115 8.41 -16.54 -1.78
CA SER A 115 8.08 -15.34 -2.56
C SER A 115 6.59 -14.99 -2.51
N TYR A 116 5.72 -15.98 -2.38
CA TYR A 116 4.27 -15.78 -2.25
C TYR A 116 3.91 -15.15 -0.91
N VAL A 117 4.35 -15.75 0.21
CA VAL A 117 4.12 -15.20 1.56
C VAL A 117 4.71 -13.80 1.69
N LEU A 118 5.89 -13.56 1.09
CA LEU A 118 6.49 -12.23 1.04
C LEU A 118 5.59 -11.23 0.30
N ALA A 119 5.06 -11.57 -0.86
CA ALA A 119 4.16 -10.70 -1.64
C ALA A 119 2.85 -10.41 -0.88
N GLU A 120 2.25 -11.43 -0.27
CA GLU A 120 1.05 -11.29 0.56
C GLU A 120 1.29 -10.37 1.76
N ALA A 121 2.34 -10.64 2.54
CA ALA A 121 2.75 -9.82 3.68
C ALA A 121 3.03 -8.36 3.28
N THR A 122 3.59 -8.17 2.09
CA THR A 122 3.88 -6.85 1.51
C THR A 122 2.59 -6.06 1.28
N ILE A 123 1.57 -6.65 0.65
CA ILE A 123 0.26 -6.00 0.48
C ILE A 123 -0.39 -5.71 1.83
N LEU A 124 -0.41 -6.70 2.73
CA LEU A 124 -1.06 -6.56 4.03
C LEU A 124 -0.45 -5.43 4.86
N ASN A 125 0.88 -5.38 4.94
CA ASN A 125 1.58 -4.34 5.69
C ASN A 125 1.41 -2.95 5.04
N PHE A 126 1.36 -2.90 3.70
CA PHE A 126 1.02 -1.66 3.01
C PHE A 126 -0.37 -1.15 3.39
N ARG A 127 -1.40 -2.01 3.31
CA ARG A 127 -2.77 -1.69 3.72
C ARG A 127 -2.80 -1.12 5.15
N ARG A 128 -2.16 -1.82 6.09
CA ARG A 128 -2.05 -1.35 7.48
C ARG A 128 -1.44 0.05 7.56
N THR A 129 -0.41 0.32 6.77
CA THR A 129 0.30 1.61 6.85
C THR A 129 -0.48 2.77 6.28
N VAL A 130 -1.24 2.56 5.20
CA VAL A 130 -2.12 3.61 4.64
C VAL A 130 -3.40 3.80 5.46
N GLY A 131 -3.52 3.11 6.59
CA GLY A 131 -4.62 3.26 7.54
C GLY A 131 -5.84 2.41 7.23
N ASP A 132 -5.71 1.35 6.41
CA ASP A 132 -6.78 0.36 6.31
C ASP A 132 -7.02 -0.29 7.68
N PRO A 133 -8.29 -0.52 8.07
CA PRO A 133 -8.63 -1.20 9.31
C PRO A 133 -8.41 -2.72 9.19
N ILE A 134 -7.15 -3.13 9.09
CA ILE A 134 -6.73 -4.53 8.98
C ILE A 134 -5.90 -4.96 10.20
N HIS A 135 -6.19 -6.15 10.73
CA HIS A 135 -5.40 -6.79 11.77
C HIS A 135 -4.46 -7.84 11.18
N ILE A 136 -3.15 -7.72 11.42
CA ILE A 136 -2.16 -8.71 10.96
C ILE A 136 -1.65 -9.47 12.18
N LEU A 137 -1.81 -10.79 12.16
CA LEU A 137 -1.36 -11.70 13.21
C LEU A 137 -0.26 -12.63 12.67
N PRO A 138 1.02 -12.30 12.86
CA PRO A 138 2.11 -13.24 12.61
C PRO A 138 2.06 -14.37 13.64
N VAL A 139 2.16 -15.62 13.18
CA VAL A 139 2.19 -16.82 14.05
C VAL A 139 3.46 -17.59 13.75
N LEU A 140 4.36 -17.70 14.73
CA LEU A 140 5.60 -18.45 14.56
C LEU A 140 5.34 -19.93 14.84
N LEU A 141 5.63 -20.79 13.87
CA LEU A 141 5.38 -22.23 13.97
C LEU A 141 6.69 -23.01 14.10
N GLY A 142 6.65 -24.04 14.96
CA GLY A 142 7.79 -24.93 15.18
C GLY A 142 8.95 -24.22 15.86
N ASP A 143 10.13 -24.30 15.27
CA ASP A 143 11.38 -23.78 15.81
C ASP A 143 11.76 -22.39 15.29
N VAL A 144 10.86 -21.72 14.55
CA VAL A 144 11.09 -20.37 14.02
C VAL A 144 11.12 -19.36 15.16
N THR A 145 12.23 -18.61 15.24
CA THR A 145 12.46 -17.57 16.24
C THR A 145 12.32 -16.16 15.65
N ASP A 146 12.22 -15.16 16.52
CA ASP A 146 12.22 -13.74 16.12
C ASP A 146 13.48 -13.37 15.33
N ASN A 147 14.63 -13.94 15.71
CA ASN A 147 15.89 -13.71 15.02
C ASN A 147 15.86 -14.28 13.59
N ASP A 148 15.26 -15.45 13.39
CA ASP A 148 15.08 -16.02 12.06
C ASP A 148 14.22 -15.11 11.18
N VAL A 149 13.12 -14.59 11.73
CA VAL A 149 12.24 -13.68 11.00
C VAL A 149 12.94 -12.36 10.71
N ASN A 150 13.57 -11.73 11.69
CA ASN A 150 14.30 -10.46 11.53
C ASN A 150 15.46 -10.55 10.53
N ALA A 151 16.12 -11.72 10.43
CA ALA A 151 17.15 -11.97 9.44
C ALA A 151 16.59 -12.18 8.01
N SER A 152 15.32 -12.57 7.89
CA SER A 152 14.67 -12.83 6.61
C SER A 152 14.18 -11.55 5.91
N LYS A 153 13.87 -11.66 4.61
CA LYS A 153 13.17 -10.58 3.87
C LYS A 153 11.76 -10.34 4.43
N LEU A 154 11.10 -11.41 4.87
CA LEU A 154 9.76 -11.36 5.43
C LEU A 154 9.71 -10.51 6.70
N GLY A 155 10.70 -10.63 7.60
CA GLY A 155 10.74 -9.82 8.83
C GLY A 155 10.95 -8.34 8.61
N ARG A 156 11.68 -7.95 7.56
CA ARG A 156 11.84 -6.53 7.17
C ARG A 156 10.50 -5.92 6.76
N ILE A 157 9.72 -6.66 5.96
CA ILE A 157 8.40 -6.24 5.52
C ILE A 157 7.38 -6.26 6.65
N LEU A 158 7.35 -7.31 7.46
CA LEU A 158 6.38 -7.44 8.55
C LEU A 158 6.66 -6.48 9.71
N ARG A 159 7.92 -6.05 9.88
CA ARG A 159 8.34 -5.19 10.99
C ARG A 159 7.85 -5.77 12.32
N LEU A 160 8.38 -6.94 12.71
CA LEU A 160 8.02 -7.57 13.98
C LEU A 160 8.33 -6.69 15.21
N ASP A 161 9.17 -5.67 15.07
CA ASP A 161 9.33 -4.61 16.08
C ASP A 161 8.02 -3.83 16.35
N SER A 162 7.12 -3.81 15.37
CA SER A 162 5.81 -3.15 15.40
C SER A 162 4.61 -4.11 15.54
N LEU A 163 4.86 -5.43 15.55
CA LEU A 163 3.85 -6.48 15.64
C LEU A 163 4.28 -7.53 16.65
N LEU A 164 3.44 -7.83 17.64
CA LEU A 164 3.70 -8.93 18.57
C LEU A 164 3.30 -10.26 17.91
N PRO A 165 4.26 -11.14 17.54
CA PRO A 165 3.90 -12.43 16.97
C PRO A 165 3.30 -13.35 18.04
N LEU A 166 2.30 -14.13 17.64
CA LEU A 166 1.78 -15.23 18.45
C LEU A 166 2.75 -16.42 18.41
N ARG A 167 3.05 -16.98 19.57
CA ARG A 167 3.86 -18.19 19.73
C ARG A 167 2.98 -19.26 20.40
N PRO A 168 2.54 -20.29 19.66
CA PRO A 168 1.67 -21.31 20.22
C PRO A 168 2.29 -21.99 21.44
N THR A 169 1.51 -22.17 22.51
CA THR A 169 2.02 -22.68 23.80
C THR A 169 2.61 -24.08 23.68
N ALA A 170 2.05 -24.90 22.81
CA ALA A 170 2.49 -26.29 22.62
C ALA A 170 3.95 -26.40 22.15
N GLY A 171 4.48 -25.38 21.46
CA GLY A 171 5.86 -25.31 20.95
C GLY A 171 6.26 -26.42 19.93
N LYS A 172 5.41 -27.42 19.74
CA LYS A 172 5.59 -28.56 18.84
C LYS A 172 4.61 -28.47 17.69
N THR A 173 5.03 -28.96 16.53
CA THR A 173 4.23 -29.02 15.30
C THR A 173 3.77 -30.45 15.03
N ASP A 174 3.03 -31.05 15.96
CA ASP A 174 2.48 -32.42 15.84
C ASP A 174 0.95 -32.41 15.83
N ASP A 175 0.32 -33.52 15.48
CA ASP A 175 -1.14 -33.59 15.33
C ASP A 175 -1.90 -33.26 16.64
N THR A 176 -1.27 -33.48 17.81
CA THR A 176 -1.91 -33.19 19.11
C THR A 176 -1.91 -31.71 19.46
N SER A 177 -1.06 -30.90 18.83
CA SER A 177 -0.98 -29.46 19.05
C SER A 177 -1.80 -28.63 18.06
N VAL A 178 -2.40 -29.26 17.04
CA VAL A 178 -3.21 -28.58 16.01
C VAL A 178 -4.39 -27.83 16.61
N GLU A 179 -5.24 -28.52 17.38
CA GLU A 179 -6.44 -27.93 17.99
C GLU A 179 -6.09 -26.81 18.99
N PRO A 180 -5.18 -27.02 19.97
CA PRO A 180 -4.74 -25.94 20.85
C PRO A 180 -4.20 -24.72 20.11
N THR A 181 -3.42 -24.93 19.05
CA THR A 181 -2.86 -23.82 18.26
C THR A 181 -3.95 -23.06 17.51
N ALA A 182 -4.91 -23.77 16.90
CA ALA A 182 -6.04 -23.15 16.23
C ALA A 182 -6.89 -22.32 17.20
N ASP A 183 -7.13 -22.83 18.41
CA ASP A 183 -7.86 -22.13 19.47
C ASP A 183 -7.14 -20.86 19.92
N GLU A 184 -5.82 -20.91 20.10
CA GLU A 184 -5.00 -19.73 20.46
C GLU A 184 -5.07 -18.64 19.37
N ILE A 185 -4.97 -19.03 18.09
CA ILE A 185 -5.12 -18.11 16.95
C ILE A 185 -6.52 -17.49 16.94
N ALA A 186 -7.55 -18.33 17.07
CA ALA A 186 -8.94 -17.89 17.05
C ALA A 186 -9.25 -16.93 18.20
N GLN A 187 -8.75 -17.20 19.42
CA GLN A 187 -8.87 -16.30 20.57
C GLN A 187 -8.08 -15.01 20.41
N ALA A 188 -6.92 -15.03 19.76
CA ALA A 188 -6.16 -13.82 19.46
C ALA A 188 -6.93 -12.90 18.49
N LEU A 189 -7.53 -13.48 17.43
CA LEU A 189 -8.37 -12.76 16.49
C LEU A 189 -9.66 -12.25 17.15
N ASP A 190 -10.31 -13.07 17.97
CA ASP A 190 -11.54 -12.71 18.68
C ASP A 190 -11.37 -11.46 19.55
N ARG A 191 -10.24 -11.38 20.26
CA ARG A 191 -9.89 -10.23 21.11
C ARG A 191 -9.50 -8.97 20.34
N SER A 192 -8.89 -9.13 19.16
CA SER A 192 -8.21 -8.02 18.48
C SER A 192 -9.01 -7.41 17.34
N VAL A 193 -9.88 -8.19 16.69
CA VAL A 193 -10.64 -7.75 15.52
C VAL A 193 -12.01 -7.28 15.97
N THR A 194 -12.20 -5.97 16.06
CA THR A 194 -13.51 -5.39 16.40
C THR A 194 -14.47 -5.53 15.21
N ARG A 195 -15.78 -5.69 15.46
CA ARG A 195 -16.80 -5.52 14.42
C ARG A 195 -16.66 -4.11 13.83
N CYS A 196 -16.38 -4.01 12.54
CA CYS A 196 -16.17 -2.73 11.87
C CYS A 196 -17.20 -2.61 10.73
N ASP A 197 -18.07 -1.61 10.85
CA ASP A 197 -19.20 -1.40 9.95
C ASP A 197 -18.78 -0.84 8.58
N THR A 198 -17.56 -0.33 8.43
CA THR A 198 -17.14 0.37 7.20
C THR A 198 -16.18 -0.46 6.37
N ALA A 199 -16.67 -0.98 5.24
CA ALA A 199 -15.87 -1.63 4.18
C ALA A 199 -15.04 -0.64 3.34
N ASP A 200 -15.20 0.66 3.60
CA ASP A 200 -14.51 1.74 2.91
C ASP A 200 -13.11 1.96 3.50
N SER A 201 -12.08 1.52 2.79
CA SER A 201 -10.67 1.79 3.10
C SER A 201 -9.99 2.55 1.95
N PRO A 202 -8.91 3.32 2.21
CA PRO A 202 -8.15 3.99 1.15
C PRO A 202 -7.70 3.03 0.04
N THR A 203 -7.21 1.83 0.41
CA THR A 203 -6.83 0.81 -0.58
C THR A 203 -8.01 0.34 -1.40
N GLN A 204 -9.16 0.11 -0.76
CA GLN A 204 -10.37 -0.34 -1.44
C GLN A 204 -10.88 0.71 -2.43
N ARG A 205 -10.95 1.98 -2.02
CA ARG A 205 -11.29 3.11 -2.91
C ARG A 205 -10.35 3.23 -4.08
N TRP A 206 -9.05 3.10 -3.86
CA TRP A 206 -8.07 3.14 -4.95
C TRP A 206 -8.30 1.99 -5.96
N ILE A 207 -8.50 0.76 -5.48
CA ILE A 207 -8.79 -0.40 -6.33
C ILE A 207 -10.09 -0.17 -7.12
N ASP A 208 -11.13 0.33 -6.48
CA ASP A 208 -12.42 0.62 -7.12
C ASP A 208 -12.30 1.71 -8.19
N ASN A 209 -11.57 2.80 -7.89
CA ASN A 209 -11.31 3.88 -8.84
C ASN A 209 -10.56 3.36 -10.06
N VAL A 210 -9.41 2.70 -9.86
CA VAL A 210 -8.62 2.15 -10.97
C VAL A 210 -9.44 1.11 -11.75
N SER A 211 -10.12 0.19 -11.07
CA SER A 211 -11.02 -0.79 -11.70
C SER A 211 -12.08 -0.10 -12.58
N SER A 212 -12.68 1.00 -12.12
CA SER A 212 -13.70 1.74 -12.87
C SER A 212 -13.12 2.36 -14.16
N TYR A 213 -11.90 2.89 -14.10
CA TYR A 213 -11.21 3.44 -15.27
C TYR A 213 -10.84 2.34 -16.26
N LEU A 214 -10.48 1.16 -15.77
CA LEU A 214 -10.11 0.00 -16.58
C LEU A 214 -11.32 -0.77 -17.16
N ALA A 215 -12.53 -0.57 -16.63
CA ALA A 215 -13.73 -1.31 -17.05
C ALA A 215 -14.14 -1.10 -18.51
N GLY A 216 -13.58 -0.10 -19.21
CA GLY A 216 -13.81 0.13 -20.64
C GLY A 216 -12.91 -0.69 -21.57
N ALA A 217 -11.88 -1.36 -21.04
CA ALA A 217 -10.96 -2.14 -21.87
C ALA A 217 -11.58 -3.48 -22.30
N SER A 218 -11.23 -3.93 -23.51
CA SER A 218 -11.61 -5.25 -24.01
C SER A 218 -10.95 -6.38 -23.20
N GLU A 219 -11.59 -7.56 -23.18
CA GLU A 219 -11.08 -8.73 -22.46
C GLU A 219 -9.67 -9.15 -22.93
N ASP A 220 -9.41 -9.06 -24.24
CA ASP A 220 -8.09 -9.34 -24.81
C ASP A 220 -7.02 -8.34 -24.33
N ALA A 221 -7.36 -7.05 -24.20
CA ALA A 221 -6.43 -6.05 -23.69
C ALA A 221 -6.14 -6.25 -22.20
N LEU A 222 -7.18 -6.57 -21.42
CA LEU A 222 -7.06 -6.96 -20.02
C LEU A 222 -6.17 -8.20 -19.84
N LEU A 223 -6.31 -9.21 -20.70
CA LEU A 223 -5.46 -10.41 -20.69
C LEU A 223 -4.00 -10.08 -21.03
N ARG A 224 -3.74 -9.26 -22.05
CA ARG A 224 -2.36 -8.83 -22.40
C ARG A 224 -1.73 -8.02 -21.27
N ALA A 225 -2.50 -7.15 -20.64
CA ALA A 225 -2.07 -6.38 -19.48
C ALA A 225 -1.77 -7.28 -18.26
N ALA A 226 -2.63 -8.26 -17.97
CA ALA A 226 -2.40 -9.26 -16.92
C ALA A 226 -1.11 -10.06 -17.18
N LYS A 227 -0.90 -10.51 -18.43
CA LYS A 227 0.35 -11.18 -18.84
C LYS A 227 1.58 -10.28 -18.66
N ALA A 228 1.47 -8.98 -18.94
CA ALA A 228 2.56 -8.03 -18.79
C ALA A 228 3.01 -7.86 -17.33
N ILE A 229 2.10 -8.05 -16.38
CA ILE A 229 2.40 -8.09 -14.94
C ILE A 229 2.71 -9.50 -14.39
N GLY A 230 2.77 -10.50 -15.27
CA GLY A 230 3.14 -11.87 -14.92
C GLY A 230 2.00 -12.73 -14.37
N VAL A 231 0.75 -12.32 -14.53
CA VAL A 231 -0.41 -13.16 -14.20
C VAL A 231 -0.54 -14.25 -15.26
N ASP A 232 -0.78 -15.48 -14.81
CA ASP A 232 -0.98 -16.63 -15.67
C ASP A 232 -2.25 -16.46 -16.56
N PRO A 233 -2.15 -16.63 -17.89
CA PRO A 233 -3.29 -16.52 -18.80
C PRO A 233 -4.46 -17.45 -18.49
N ASP A 234 -4.21 -18.70 -18.08
CA ASP A 234 -5.26 -19.68 -17.82
C ASP A 234 -6.05 -19.29 -16.56
N LEU A 235 -5.34 -18.79 -15.54
CA LEU A 235 -5.95 -18.21 -14.34
C LEU A 235 -6.74 -16.93 -14.68
N TRP A 236 -6.25 -16.13 -15.62
CA TRP A 236 -6.93 -14.91 -16.02
C TRP A 236 -8.30 -15.17 -16.63
N LEU A 237 -8.41 -16.19 -17.50
CA LEU A 237 -9.64 -16.48 -18.25
C LEU A 237 -10.85 -16.67 -17.34
N THR A 238 -10.65 -17.29 -16.19
CA THR A 238 -11.70 -17.65 -15.23
C THR A 238 -11.90 -16.61 -14.13
N THR A 239 -11.11 -15.54 -14.15
CA THR A 239 -11.31 -14.40 -13.24
C THR A 239 -12.60 -13.65 -13.60
N ARG A 240 -13.55 -13.56 -12.67
CA ARG A 240 -14.86 -12.89 -12.90
C ARG A 240 -14.75 -11.37 -12.99
N ARG A 241 -13.98 -10.73 -12.09
CA ARG A 241 -13.83 -9.26 -11.99
C ARG A 241 -12.45 -8.80 -12.49
N LYS A 242 -12.18 -9.03 -13.78
CA LYS A 242 -10.88 -8.77 -14.42
C LYS A 242 -10.31 -7.36 -14.16
N PRO A 243 -11.03 -6.23 -14.38
CA PRO A 243 -10.47 -4.89 -14.13
C PRO A 243 -10.03 -4.68 -12.67
N ARG A 244 -10.81 -5.21 -11.73
CA ARG A 244 -10.55 -5.12 -10.30
C ARG A 244 -9.34 -5.96 -9.89
N ALA A 245 -9.27 -7.20 -10.40
CA ALA A 245 -8.13 -8.08 -10.16
C ALA A 245 -6.83 -7.45 -10.71
N LEU A 246 -6.88 -6.83 -11.90
CA LEU A 246 -5.74 -6.13 -12.48
C LEU A 246 -5.30 -4.95 -11.60
N ALA A 247 -6.24 -4.13 -11.15
CA ALA A 247 -5.98 -3.01 -10.26
C ALA A 247 -5.34 -3.49 -8.94
N ALA A 248 -5.88 -4.52 -8.31
CA ALA A 248 -5.31 -5.08 -7.09
C ALA A 248 -3.88 -5.62 -7.32
N ALA A 249 -3.64 -6.31 -8.44
CA ALA A 249 -2.33 -6.84 -8.79
C ALA A 249 -1.28 -5.74 -9.00
N PHE A 250 -1.66 -4.56 -9.54
CA PHE A 250 -0.75 -3.43 -9.70
C PHE A 250 -0.08 -3.01 -8.38
N LEU A 251 -0.76 -3.13 -7.24
CA LEU A 251 -0.20 -2.76 -5.93
C LEU A 251 1.04 -3.58 -5.53
N SER A 252 1.20 -4.77 -6.10
CA SER A 252 2.31 -5.70 -5.83
C SER A 252 3.38 -5.71 -6.92
N CYS A 253 3.12 -5.04 -8.04
CA CYS A 253 3.99 -5.07 -9.19
C CYS A 253 4.98 -3.90 -9.17
N GLY A 254 6.20 -4.16 -9.66
CA GLY A 254 7.15 -3.08 -9.90
C GLY A 254 6.69 -2.14 -11.05
N PRO A 255 7.28 -0.94 -11.15
CA PRO A 255 6.87 0.07 -12.13
C PRO A 255 6.94 -0.43 -13.59
N ARG A 256 7.98 -1.17 -13.98
CA ARG A 256 8.14 -1.62 -15.38
C ARG A 256 7.01 -2.55 -15.86
N PRO A 257 6.65 -3.63 -15.15
CA PRO A 257 5.47 -4.44 -15.49
C PRO A 257 4.17 -3.61 -15.59
N VAL A 258 3.94 -2.72 -14.63
CA VAL A 258 2.75 -1.85 -14.61
C VAL A 258 2.70 -0.94 -15.84
N TYR A 259 3.81 -0.29 -16.21
CA TYR A 259 3.88 0.54 -17.41
C TYR A 259 3.51 -0.26 -18.68
N ARG A 260 4.08 -1.46 -18.84
CA ARG A 260 3.75 -2.34 -19.99
C ARG A 260 2.27 -2.70 -20.02
N ALA A 261 1.68 -2.99 -18.87
CA ALA A 261 0.25 -3.26 -18.78
C ALA A 261 -0.59 -2.04 -19.21
N LEU A 262 -0.22 -0.83 -18.79
CA LEU A 262 -0.89 0.39 -19.25
C LEU A 262 -0.77 0.57 -20.78
N GLN A 263 0.38 0.26 -21.39
CA GLN A 263 0.55 0.34 -22.85
C GLN A 263 -0.45 -0.56 -23.61
N GLU A 264 -0.83 -1.71 -23.04
CA GLU A 264 -1.84 -2.61 -23.63
C GLU A 264 -3.27 -2.08 -23.48
N LEU A 265 -3.53 -1.31 -22.42
CA LEU A 265 -4.87 -0.81 -22.06
C LEU A 265 -5.20 0.51 -22.73
N VAL A 266 -4.23 1.44 -22.80
CA VAL A 266 -4.41 2.81 -23.29
C VAL A 266 -5.11 2.90 -24.65
N PRO A 267 -4.76 2.09 -25.66
CA PRO A 267 -5.42 2.15 -26.97
C PRO A 267 -6.91 1.79 -26.96
N GLN A 268 -7.43 1.23 -25.86
CA GLN A 268 -8.82 0.79 -25.72
C GLN A 268 -9.63 1.69 -24.78
N LEU A 269 -8.98 2.65 -24.11
CA LEU A 269 -9.61 3.49 -23.10
C LEU A 269 -9.88 4.89 -23.63
N GLU A 270 -10.96 5.50 -23.13
CA GLU A 270 -11.27 6.90 -23.40
C GLU A 270 -10.19 7.80 -22.79
N PRO A 271 -9.82 8.94 -23.42
CA PRO A 271 -8.70 9.78 -22.95
C PRO A 271 -8.79 10.20 -21.49
N HIS A 272 -9.99 10.54 -21.01
CA HIS A 272 -10.19 10.94 -19.61
C HIS A 272 -10.00 9.77 -18.63
N ARG A 273 -10.34 8.54 -19.02
CA ARG A 273 -10.07 7.34 -18.21
C ARG A 273 -8.59 7.02 -18.17
N VAL A 274 -7.89 7.19 -19.30
CA VAL A 274 -6.43 7.04 -19.35
C VAL A 274 -5.77 8.03 -18.39
N GLN A 275 -6.13 9.31 -18.46
CA GLN A 275 -5.58 10.34 -17.57
C GLN A 275 -5.81 9.99 -16.10
N ARG A 276 -7.01 9.56 -15.73
CA ARG A 276 -7.35 9.18 -14.35
C ARG A 276 -6.64 7.90 -13.90
N ALA A 277 -6.54 6.89 -14.76
CA ALA A 277 -5.83 5.65 -14.46
C ALA A 277 -4.33 5.89 -14.28
N VAL A 278 -3.71 6.64 -15.19
CA VAL A 278 -2.30 7.04 -15.10
C VAL A 278 -2.04 7.80 -13.81
N ALA A 279 -2.85 8.81 -13.48
CA ALA A 279 -2.67 9.59 -12.26
C ALA A 279 -2.71 8.72 -10.98
N HIS A 280 -3.56 7.67 -10.93
CA HIS A 280 -3.63 6.77 -9.77
C HIS A 280 -2.49 5.74 -9.72
N VAL A 281 -1.96 5.34 -10.87
CA VAL A 281 -0.97 4.27 -11.01
C VAL A 281 0.45 4.81 -11.02
N GLN A 282 0.65 6.06 -11.41
CA GLN A 282 1.95 6.73 -11.42
C GLN A 282 2.67 6.71 -10.05
N PRO A 283 2.00 6.84 -8.89
CA PRO A 283 2.66 6.68 -7.59
C PRO A 283 3.25 5.29 -7.31
N LEU A 284 2.96 4.26 -8.11
CA LEU A 284 3.41 2.88 -7.86
C LEU A 284 4.92 2.63 -8.08
N TRP A 285 5.67 3.60 -8.62
CA TRP A 285 7.14 3.50 -8.64
C TRP A 285 7.75 3.56 -7.24
N VAL A 286 7.03 4.18 -6.31
CA VAL A 286 7.47 4.38 -4.94
C VAL A 286 7.39 3.05 -4.19
N GLU A 287 8.56 2.59 -3.73
CA GLU A 287 8.68 1.42 -2.88
C GLU A 287 7.83 1.58 -1.62
N LEU A 288 7.20 0.49 -1.18
CA LEU A 288 6.27 0.52 -0.07
C LEU A 288 6.91 1.04 1.21
N ASP A 289 8.11 0.58 1.55
CA ASP A 289 8.84 1.03 2.74
C ASP A 289 9.02 2.56 2.77
N ALA A 290 9.22 3.19 1.60
CA ALA A 290 9.34 4.65 1.51
C ALA A 290 8.01 5.36 1.70
N ALA A 291 6.94 4.86 1.10
CA ALA A 291 5.58 5.36 1.34
C ALA A 291 5.19 5.20 2.82
N GLN A 292 5.60 4.10 3.45
CA GLN A 292 5.38 3.85 4.86
C GLN A 292 6.12 4.84 5.76
N ALA A 293 7.39 5.12 5.46
CA ALA A 293 8.17 6.11 6.20
C ALA A 293 7.52 7.51 6.15
N VAL A 294 6.97 7.88 4.99
CA VAL A 294 6.24 9.15 4.80
C VAL A 294 4.93 9.17 5.56
N MET A 295 4.13 8.10 5.47
CA MET A 295 2.84 8.03 6.17
C MET A 295 3.02 7.98 7.69
N ALA A 296 4.01 7.24 8.19
CA ALA A 296 4.33 7.15 9.61
C ALA A 296 4.63 8.53 10.23
N ALA A 297 5.18 9.47 9.45
CA ALA A 297 5.44 10.83 9.91
C ALA A 297 4.18 11.56 10.40
N THR A 298 3.00 11.25 9.87
CA THR A 298 1.71 11.82 10.34
C THR A 298 1.40 11.46 11.80
N SER A 299 1.88 10.31 12.26
CA SER A 299 1.61 9.80 13.62
C SER A 299 2.70 10.16 14.63
N LEU A 300 3.79 10.80 14.18
CA LEU A 300 4.86 11.24 15.07
C LEU A 300 4.54 12.61 15.70
N SER A 301 5.36 13.02 16.66
CA SER A 301 5.28 14.37 17.20
C SER A 301 5.64 15.41 16.13
N ALA A 302 5.06 16.62 16.19
CA ALA A 302 5.33 17.70 15.23
C ALA A 302 6.81 17.91 14.82
N PRO A 303 7.83 17.85 15.71
CA PRO A 303 9.23 17.96 15.31
C PRO A 303 9.73 16.84 14.38
N ASP A 304 9.00 15.73 14.24
CA ASP A 304 9.31 14.60 13.37
C ASP A 304 8.50 14.55 12.06
N HIS A 305 7.68 15.58 11.76
CA HIS A 305 6.86 15.66 10.54
C HIS A 305 7.64 16.05 9.28
N VAL A 306 8.93 15.72 9.20
CA VAL A 306 9.77 16.04 8.03
C VAL A 306 10.45 14.79 7.53
N VAL A 307 10.21 14.47 6.26
CA VAL A 307 10.81 13.33 5.57
C VAL A 307 11.58 13.82 4.35
N GLY A 308 12.79 13.31 4.14
CA GLY A 308 13.67 13.69 3.05
C GLY A 308 13.61 12.72 1.87
N LEU A 309 13.53 13.25 0.66
CA LEU A 309 13.74 12.49 -0.58
C LEU A 309 14.93 13.12 -1.32
N PRO A 310 16.05 12.41 -1.55
CA PRO A 310 17.23 12.99 -2.14
C PRO A 310 17.10 13.12 -3.68
N THR A 311 16.21 14.00 -4.12
CA THR A 311 15.95 14.37 -5.52
C THR A 311 15.68 15.88 -5.62
N ARG A 312 15.78 16.43 -6.83
CA ARG A 312 15.26 17.76 -7.16
C ARG A 312 13.88 17.73 -7.80
N ALA A 313 13.46 16.59 -8.33
CA ALA A 313 12.26 16.46 -9.13
C ALA A 313 11.01 16.55 -8.24
N ILE A 314 10.30 17.69 -8.31
CA ILE A 314 9.13 17.97 -7.46
C ILE A 314 8.03 16.93 -7.64
N ARG A 315 7.84 16.47 -8.88
CA ARG A 315 6.88 15.41 -9.25
C ARG A 315 7.17 14.08 -8.56
N LEU A 316 8.44 13.74 -8.31
CA LEU A 316 8.78 12.55 -7.53
C LEU A 316 8.38 12.72 -6.06
N GLY A 317 8.57 13.92 -5.50
CA GLY A 317 8.10 14.23 -4.14
C GLY A 317 6.57 14.16 -4.01
N VAL A 318 5.84 14.67 -5.00
CA VAL A 318 4.36 14.61 -5.04
C VAL A 318 3.89 13.16 -5.13
N THR A 319 4.42 12.39 -6.09
CA THR A 319 4.03 10.97 -6.24
C THR A 319 4.43 10.11 -5.04
N LEU A 320 5.51 10.45 -4.32
CA LEU A 320 5.86 9.84 -3.03
C LEU A 320 4.77 10.08 -1.98
N ALA A 321 4.31 11.32 -1.82
CA ALA A 321 3.24 11.66 -0.88
C ALA A 321 1.90 11.04 -1.31
N GLU A 322 1.56 11.07 -2.60
CA GLU A 322 0.34 10.43 -3.13
C GLU A 322 0.36 8.92 -2.92
N ARG A 323 1.51 8.26 -3.04
CA ARG A 323 1.63 6.82 -2.72
C ARG A 323 1.37 6.57 -1.24
N ALA A 324 1.93 7.40 -0.37
CA ALA A 324 1.77 7.28 1.08
C ALA A 324 0.30 7.42 1.51
N THR A 325 -0.48 8.20 0.77
CA THR A 325 -1.90 8.48 1.06
C THR A 325 -2.87 7.67 0.20
N MET A 326 -2.37 6.90 -0.76
CA MET A 326 -3.19 6.25 -1.80
C MET A 326 -4.06 7.24 -2.61
N GLY A 327 -3.64 8.50 -2.69
CA GLY A 327 -4.43 9.57 -3.31
C GLY A 327 -5.73 9.88 -2.58
N ASP A 328 -5.85 9.50 -1.30
CA ASP A 328 -7.04 9.78 -0.50
C ASP A 328 -7.21 11.29 -0.30
N PHE A 329 -8.39 11.80 -0.65
CA PHE A 329 -8.74 13.22 -0.56
C PHE A 329 -8.63 13.78 0.86
N GLN A 330 -8.65 12.92 1.89
CA GLN A 330 -8.46 13.31 3.28
C GLN A 330 -7.03 13.76 3.61
N TYR A 331 -6.09 13.52 2.69
CA TYR A 331 -4.68 13.92 2.79
C TYR A 331 -4.26 14.73 1.56
N PRO A 332 -4.60 16.02 1.47
CA PRO A 332 -4.18 16.84 0.34
C PRO A 332 -2.66 16.87 0.21
N VAL A 333 -2.17 16.61 -1.00
CA VAL A 333 -0.75 16.72 -1.37
C VAL A 333 -0.56 18.01 -2.16
N ARG A 334 0.32 18.89 -1.68
CA ARG A 334 0.60 20.20 -2.28
C ARG A 334 2.08 20.41 -2.49
N SER A 335 2.45 21.03 -3.60
CA SER A 335 3.84 21.34 -3.94
C SER A 335 4.07 22.84 -3.85
N ILE A 336 5.17 23.25 -3.21
CA ILE A 336 5.61 24.64 -3.21
C ILE A 336 6.80 24.75 -4.18
N PRO A 337 6.68 25.53 -5.26
CA PRO A 337 7.55 25.43 -6.44
C PRO A 337 9.02 25.72 -6.14
N GLU A 338 9.36 26.63 -5.23
CA GLU A 338 10.74 26.77 -4.74
C GLU A 338 10.83 27.67 -3.51
N ILE A 339 11.82 27.42 -2.64
CA ILE A 339 12.32 28.43 -1.70
C ILE A 339 13.51 29.11 -2.38
N THR A 340 13.30 30.31 -2.94
CA THR A 340 14.35 31.13 -3.55
C THR A 340 14.34 32.55 -3.03
N GLY A 341 15.51 33.19 -3.08
CA GLY A 341 15.73 34.59 -2.68
C GLY A 341 16.76 34.73 -1.57
N GLU A 342 17.29 35.95 -1.42
CA GLU A 342 18.12 36.38 -0.29
C GLU A 342 17.27 36.93 0.88
N ASP A 343 15.96 36.71 0.79
CA ASP A 343 14.98 37.30 1.70
C ASP A 343 15.18 36.79 3.14
N PRO A 344 14.86 37.61 4.15
CA PRO A 344 14.88 37.15 5.53
C PRO A 344 13.97 35.93 5.68
N ILE A 345 14.38 34.97 6.51
CA ILE A 345 13.64 33.71 6.78
C ILE A 345 12.13 33.92 6.97
N ASN A 346 11.73 35.01 7.64
CA ASN A 346 10.32 35.33 7.88
C ASN A 346 9.53 35.59 6.60
N GLU A 347 10.15 36.20 5.58
CA GLU A 347 9.52 36.44 4.28
C GLU A 347 9.36 35.14 3.50
N LEU A 348 10.38 34.27 3.50
CA LEU A 348 10.29 32.93 2.90
C LEU A 348 9.17 32.10 3.54
N VAL A 349 9.07 32.13 4.88
CA VAL A 349 7.98 31.47 5.62
C VAL A 349 6.63 32.08 5.24
N THR A 350 6.52 33.41 5.14
CA THR A 350 5.26 34.09 4.77
C THR A 350 4.82 33.74 3.35
N ARG A 351 5.77 33.67 2.41
CA ARG A 351 5.49 33.26 1.02
C ARG A 351 4.97 31.82 0.98
N CYS A 352 5.65 30.90 1.66
CA CYS A 352 5.20 29.52 1.75
C CYS A 352 3.85 29.39 2.47
N ASP A 353 3.60 30.20 3.50
CA ASP A 353 2.30 30.27 4.20
C ASP A 353 1.18 30.68 3.25
N HIS A 354 1.36 31.75 2.48
CA HIS A 354 0.36 32.19 1.50
C HIS A 354 0.09 31.12 0.45
N SER A 355 1.13 30.53 -0.15
CA SER A 355 0.96 29.45 -1.13
C SER A 355 0.22 28.25 -0.55
N LEU A 356 0.51 27.85 0.70
CA LEU A 356 -0.21 26.75 1.35
C LEU A 356 -1.67 27.08 1.62
N ARG A 357 -1.98 28.31 2.02
CA ARG A 357 -3.37 28.73 2.22
C ARG A 357 -4.16 28.69 0.91
N ASP A 358 -3.58 29.19 -0.17
CA ASP A 358 -4.20 29.15 -1.50
C ASP A 358 -4.48 27.71 -1.93
N GLU A 359 -3.46 26.85 -1.85
CA GLU A 359 -3.53 25.45 -2.26
C GLU A 359 -4.50 24.61 -1.41
N LEU A 360 -4.65 24.93 -0.12
CA LEU A 360 -5.58 24.27 0.79
C LEU A 360 -6.95 24.97 0.86
N ASN A 361 -7.19 26.01 0.06
CA ASN A 361 -8.39 26.85 0.10
C ASN A 361 -8.71 27.42 1.51
N LEU A 362 -7.67 27.81 2.24
CA LEU A 362 -7.77 28.41 3.58
C LEU A 362 -7.74 29.93 3.49
N SER A 363 -8.47 30.64 4.35
CA SER A 363 -8.43 32.09 4.38
C SER A 363 -7.08 32.62 4.88
N HIS A 364 -6.52 33.64 4.22
CA HIS A 364 -5.36 34.39 4.72
C HIS A 364 -5.61 35.09 6.07
N HIS A 365 -6.87 35.26 6.47
CA HIS A 365 -7.23 35.87 7.74
C HIS A 365 -7.38 34.87 8.89
N TYR A 366 -7.22 33.57 8.63
CA TYR A 366 -7.30 32.57 9.69
C TYR A 366 -6.13 32.72 10.67
N THR A 367 -6.51 32.81 11.95
CA THR A 367 -5.62 32.66 13.10
C THR A 367 -5.02 31.26 13.15
N ARG A 368 -3.96 31.06 13.96
CA ARG A 368 -3.32 29.75 14.10
C ARG A 368 -4.27 28.70 14.69
N GLU A 369 -5.14 29.13 15.60
CA GLU A 369 -6.15 28.29 16.23
C GLU A 369 -7.18 27.82 15.19
N GLN A 370 -7.63 28.71 14.31
CA GLN A 370 -8.54 28.37 13.20
C GLN A 370 -7.88 27.44 12.18
N LEU A 371 -6.62 27.70 11.81
CA LEU A 371 -5.86 26.81 10.94
C LEU A 371 -5.72 25.41 11.54
N THR A 372 -5.41 25.34 12.84
CA THR A 372 -5.28 24.06 13.54
C THR A 372 -6.62 23.31 13.52
N ALA A 373 -7.73 23.97 13.84
CA ALA A 373 -9.06 23.35 13.80
C ALA A 373 -9.43 22.84 12.40
N GLN A 374 -9.13 23.61 11.34
CA GLN A 374 -9.39 23.18 9.96
C GLN A 374 -8.49 22.01 9.53
N LEU A 375 -7.25 21.97 10.00
CA LEU A 375 -6.35 20.84 9.73
C LEU A 375 -6.67 19.61 10.58
N ASP A 376 -7.24 19.77 11.78
CA ASP A 376 -7.69 18.64 12.62
C ASP A 376 -8.91 17.92 12.00
N ASP A 377 -9.71 18.63 11.20
CA ASP A 377 -10.78 18.03 10.38
C ASP A 377 -10.21 17.20 9.20
N LEU A 378 -8.97 17.49 8.78
CA LEU A 378 -8.20 16.66 7.85
C LEU A 378 -7.45 15.59 8.64
N LYS A 379 -7.21 14.42 8.05
CA LYS A 379 -6.35 13.42 8.70
C LYS A 379 -4.87 13.81 8.68
N GLY A 380 -4.53 14.85 7.92
CA GLY A 380 -3.21 15.43 7.75
C GLY A 380 -3.10 16.11 6.38
N ALA A 381 -2.04 16.87 6.15
CA ALA A 381 -1.74 17.42 4.82
C ALA A 381 -0.26 17.23 4.48
N PHE A 382 0.06 16.99 3.22
CA PHE A 382 1.43 16.76 2.76
C PHE A 382 1.91 17.94 1.92
N VAL A 383 3.08 18.45 2.27
CA VAL A 383 3.72 19.59 1.60
C VAL A 383 5.05 19.15 1.02
N VAL A 384 5.16 19.17 -0.30
CA VAL A 384 6.40 18.88 -1.02
C VAL A 384 7.16 20.18 -1.20
N LEU A 385 8.39 20.22 -0.67
CA LEU A 385 9.18 21.45 -0.56
C LEU A 385 10.59 21.24 -1.13
N ARG A 386 10.96 22.03 -2.13
CA ARG A 386 12.33 22.09 -2.64
C ARG A 386 13.21 22.95 -1.75
N CYS A 387 14.31 22.35 -1.30
CA CYS A 387 15.22 22.94 -0.31
C CYS A 387 16.63 23.17 -0.86
N ASP A 388 16.87 22.97 -2.15
CA ASP A 388 18.20 23.06 -2.77
C ASP A 388 18.58 24.46 -3.25
N GLY A 389 17.63 25.40 -3.29
CA GLY A 389 17.86 26.82 -3.59
C GLY A 389 18.39 27.67 -2.42
N VAL A 390 18.44 27.12 -1.20
CA VAL A 390 18.88 27.82 0.01
C VAL A 390 19.85 26.99 0.83
N ASP A 391 20.59 27.63 1.75
CA ASP A 391 21.45 26.90 2.67
C ASP A 391 20.65 26.02 3.66
N PRO A 392 21.25 24.95 4.21
CA PRO A 392 20.54 24.02 5.09
C PRO A 392 19.94 24.63 6.37
N ALA A 393 20.51 25.72 6.89
CA ALA A 393 19.97 26.37 8.09
C ALA A 393 18.71 27.16 7.73
N THR A 394 18.72 27.87 6.61
CA THR A 394 17.54 28.56 6.07
C THR A 394 16.41 27.59 5.74
N ALA A 395 16.68 26.48 5.02
CA ALA A 395 15.67 25.45 4.73
C ALA A 395 15.00 24.92 6.00
N ARG A 396 15.79 24.61 7.04
CA ARG A 396 15.26 24.14 8.33
C ARG A 396 14.42 25.20 9.02
N ALA A 397 14.88 26.45 9.03
CA ALA A 397 14.15 27.54 9.66
C ALA A 397 12.78 27.77 8.98
N VAL A 398 12.72 27.61 7.65
CA VAL A 398 11.45 27.65 6.89
C VAL A 398 10.54 26.48 7.27
N MET A 399 11.05 25.24 7.23
CA MET A 399 10.28 24.05 7.62
C MET A 399 9.76 24.13 9.07
N ASP A 400 10.58 24.61 10.00
CA ASP A 400 10.19 24.83 11.40
C ASP A 400 9.15 25.95 11.51
N GLY A 401 9.29 27.02 10.74
CA GLY A 401 8.33 28.11 10.66
C GLY A 401 6.95 27.61 10.23
N LEU A 402 6.90 26.84 9.14
CA LEU A 402 5.67 26.25 8.62
C LEU A 402 5.03 25.29 9.63
N ARG A 403 5.78 24.38 10.25
CA ARG A 403 5.24 23.45 11.25
C ARG A 403 4.73 24.12 12.53
N ARG A 404 5.26 25.30 12.87
CA ARG A 404 4.71 26.11 13.97
C ARG A 404 3.37 26.74 13.63
N ILE A 405 3.12 27.02 12.35
CA ILE A 405 1.85 27.57 11.85
C ILE A 405 0.83 26.43 11.65
N TYR A 406 1.29 25.28 11.16
CA TYR A 406 0.46 24.13 10.78
C TYR A 406 0.89 22.87 11.54
N ARG A 407 0.13 22.48 12.59
CA ARG A 407 0.50 21.35 13.48
C ARG A 407 0.26 19.95 12.91
N GLY A 408 -0.38 19.83 11.74
CA GLY A 408 -0.72 18.55 11.09
C GLY A 408 -0.15 18.37 9.70
N ILE A 409 0.82 19.21 9.27
CA ILE A 409 1.46 19.05 7.96
C ILE A 409 2.68 18.14 8.06
N VAL A 410 2.81 17.22 7.10
CA VAL A 410 4.04 16.47 6.84
C VAL A 410 4.77 17.12 5.67
N ILE A 411 6.02 17.51 5.90
CA ILE A 411 6.86 18.12 4.87
C ILE A 411 7.72 17.04 4.22
N VAL A 412 7.57 16.86 2.92
CA VAL A 412 8.46 16.06 2.06
C VAL A 412 9.53 17.00 1.49
N ALA A 413 10.69 17.02 2.13
CA ALA A 413 11.81 17.88 1.75
C ALA A 413 12.62 17.26 0.60
N LEU A 414 12.87 18.04 -0.44
CA LEU A 414 13.61 17.65 -1.64
C LEU A 414 14.94 18.39 -1.72
N ALA A 415 16.04 17.66 -1.91
CA ALA A 415 17.36 18.20 -2.24
C ALA A 415 18.21 17.11 -2.92
N PRO A 416 19.24 17.42 -3.71
CA PRO A 416 20.08 16.38 -4.32
C PRO A 416 20.85 15.55 -3.27
N THR A 417 21.22 14.32 -3.58
CA THR A 417 21.86 13.34 -2.67
C THR A 417 23.10 13.87 -1.93
N GLY A 418 23.86 14.78 -2.54
CA GLY A 418 25.05 15.40 -1.91
C GLY A 418 24.77 16.63 -1.03
N HIS A 419 23.50 17.02 -0.85
CA HIS A 419 23.17 18.26 -0.16
C HIS A 419 23.44 18.17 1.35
N ARG A 420 23.95 19.26 1.93
CA ARG A 420 24.29 19.33 3.37
C ARG A 420 23.07 19.25 4.30
N LEU A 421 21.85 19.36 3.75
CA LEU A 421 20.61 19.12 4.51
C LEU A 421 20.55 17.69 5.08
N TRP A 422 21.13 16.71 4.40
CA TRP A 422 21.09 15.31 4.85
C TRP A 422 22.02 15.00 6.02
N GLN A 423 23.01 15.87 6.28
CA GLN A 423 23.94 15.74 7.41
C GLN A 423 23.35 16.29 8.72
N ALA A 424 22.17 16.89 8.65
CA ALA A 424 21.52 17.64 9.72
C ALA A 424 21.03 16.82 10.92
N GLY A 425 20.97 15.49 10.83
CA GLY A 425 20.39 14.60 11.85
C GLY A 425 18.86 14.67 12.01
N ASN A 426 18.21 15.76 11.63
CA ASN A 426 16.78 16.01 11.89
C ASN A 426 15.84 15.71 10.72
N VAL A 427 16.36 15.33 9.55
CA VAL A 427 15.53 14.94 8.40
C VAL A 427 15.69 13.45 8.17
N LYS A 428 14.65 12.68 8.47
CA LYS A 428 14.64 11.23 8.25
C LYS A 428 14.47 10.98 6.75
N PRO A 429 15.32 10.18 6.10
CA PRO A 429 15.12 9.88 4.69
C PRO A 429 13.90 8.96 4.52
N ALA A 430 13.13 9.15 3.45
CA ALA A 430 12.04 8.25 3.07
C ALA A 430 12.59 6.86 2.71
N TYR A 431 13.75 6.83 2.06
CA TYR A 431 14.43 5.60 1.63
C TYR A 431 15.65 5.31 2.48
N GLU A 432 15.90 4.04 2.82
CA GLU A 432 17.20 3.62 3.35
C GLU A 432 18.33 3.86 2.34
N SER A 433 18.03 3.63 1.05
CA SER A 433 18.93 3.93 -0.07
C SER A 433 18.17 4.41 -1.30
N PHE A 434 18.45 5.64 -1.71
CA PHE A 434 17.95 6.24 -2.95
C PHE A 434 19.15 6.67 -3.81
N THR A 435 19.48 5.83 -4.79
CA THR A 435 20.64 6.05 -5.66
C THR A 435 20.24 6.85 -6.89
N GLN A 436 21.22 7.44 -7.58
CA GLN A 436 20.97 8.13 -8.86
C GLN A 436 20.26 7.20 -9.86
N ALA A 437 20.66 5.94 -9.94
CA ALA A 437 20.02 4.97 -10.84
C ALA A 437 18.54 4.71 -10.48
N LYS A 438 18.17 4.72 -9.18
CA LYS A 438 16.77 4.64 -8.75
C LYS A 438 16.01 5.90 -9.13
N GLU A 439 16.61 7.07 -8.93
CA GLU A 439 16.04 8.35 -9.33
C GLU A 439 15.78 8.40 -10.84
N ASP A 440 16.77 8.06 -11.67
CA ASP A 440 16.65 8.04 -13.13
C ASP A 440 15.56 7.08 -13.60
N ALA A 441 15.46 5.90 -12.97
CA ALA A 441 14.41 4.93 -13.26
C ALA A 441 13.01 5.44 -12.87
N ALA A 442 12.90 6.14 -11.72
CA ALA A 442 11.67 6.76 -11.28
C ALA A 442 11.25 7.89 -12.23
N ARG A 443 12.17 8.81 -12.59
CA ARG A 443 11.93 9.89 -13.56
C ARG A 443 11.45 9.32 -14.89
N LYS A 444 12.14 8.30 -15.41
CA LYS A 444 11.76 7.64 -16.65
C LYS A 444 10.35 7.07 -16.57
N TYR A 445 10.02 6.33 -15.50
CA TYR A 445 8.69 5.75 -15.34
C TYR A 445 7.58 6.80 -15.26
N VAL A 446 7.78 7.85 -14.46
CA VAL A 446 6.83 8.96 -14.28
C VAL A 446 6.63 9.70 -15.61
N SER A 447 7.70 9.94 -16.38
CA SER A 447 7.63 10.55 -17.71
C SER A 447 6.89 9.65 -18.71
N ASP A 448 7.32 8.39 -18.83
CA ASP A 448 6.74 7.41 -19.76
C ASP A 448 5.24 7.21 -19.49
N THR A 449 4.83 7.16 -18.22
CA THR A 449 3.41 7.00 -17.85
C THR A 449 2.59 8.26 -18.12
N ALA A 450 3.12 9.45 -17.83
CA ALA A 450 2.47 10.72 -18.17
C ALA A 450 2.22 10.87 -19.69
N GLN A 451 3.18 10.44 -20.51
CA GLN A 451 3.04 10.45 -21.97
C GLN A 451 1.85 9.59 -22.45
N LEU A 452 1.52 8.49 -21.77
CA LEU A 452 0.34 7.69 -22.09
C LEU A 452 -0.97 8.47 -21.93
N ALA A 453 -1.00 9.45 -21.02
CA ALA A 453 -2.14 10.33 -20.79
C ALA A 453 -2.14 11.59 -21.68
N ASN A 454 -1.25 11.67 -22.67
CA ASN A 454 -0.94 12.90 -23.42
C ASN A 454 -0.54 14.08 -22.52
N ASP A 455 -0.02 13.80 -21.32
CA ASP A 455 0.63 14.80 -20.49
C ASP A 455 2.11 14.83 -20.88
N LEU A 456 2.47 15.81 -21.72
CA LEU A 456 3.83 15.97 -22.25
C LEU A 456 4.79 16.67 -21.29
N ILE A 457 4.34 17.04 -20.09
CA ILE A 457 5.18 17.77 -19.15
C ILE A 457 6.31 16.84 -18.70
N GLU A 458 7.56 17.24 -18.94
CA GLU A 458 8.72 16.47 -18.52
C GLU A 458 8.79 16.42 -16.99
N VAL A 459 9.34 15.34 -16.44
CA VAL A 459 9.54 15.24 -14.97
C VAL A 459 10.54 16.28 -14.47
N ASP A 460 11.38 16.77 -15.38
CA ASP A 460 12.48 17.70 -15.16
C ASP A 460 12.24 19.09 -15.76
N SER A 461 11.12 19.31 -16.46
CA SER A 461 10.72 20.67 -16.81
C SER A 461 10.25 21.33 -15.52
N ASP A 462 11.19 21.95 -14.83
CA ASP A 462 10.96 22.83 -13.68
C ASP A 462 10.19 24.12 -14.08
N ASP A 463 9.45 24.10 -15.19
CA ASP A 463 8.60 25.17 -15.76
C ASP A 463 7.17 24.67 -16.07
#